data_AF-A0A372BU14-F1
#
_entry.id   AF-A0A372BU14-F1
#
_cell.length_a   1.000
_cell.length_b   1.000
_cell.length_c   1.000
_cell.angle_alpha   90.00
_cell.angle_beta   90.00
_cell.angle_gamma   90.00
#
_symmetry.space_group_name_H-M   'P 1'
#
loop_
_entity.id
_entity.type
_entity.pdbx_description
1 polymer ?
#
loop_
_entity_poly.entity_id
_entity_poly.type
_entity_poly.pdbx_seq_one_letter_code
_entity_poly.pdbx_strand_id
1 'polypeptide(L)'
;MYEHYYGLSERPFSITPNPRFVYLSQRHRDALAHLLYGVGQGGSGGFVQLTGEVGTGKTTLCRVVLEQVPENTRIALILNPMLSPAELLRAVCHELEISIEGTDGSLQQLQERLNSYLLERHAEGERVVLIIDEAQNMSREGLEQIRLLTNLETATDKLLQIILIGQPELRDVLARPELRQLAQRITARYHLDPLNEEETEAYIRHRLQIAGAERCPFTADGLRAVYLASEGVPRLVNIIADRALMAGYAREEDRIGAGLVWAAAREVAGEEQEQDGGWLRGAIAAVALLAVLAGGGALSWLMLQPQETSPEVGNPAWEVMLEDAAAGSAWTEMAALWPGIKAEEVAEACSGEDVEGLACLQLRGNWSFVEDIDLPLILRLVEPPATHVFLAGINRNDVILRHGGQDWRVPRSRLDRRWRGDVLVAWPDTGVVLKQGDSGALVQRMKRLAAQSEPEPWTGDVDANYDEAFSDWVAAFQRRHGLNEDGVIGPATRLFLRAPHESVPMLLTDNDGA
;
A
#
# COMPACT_ATOMS: atom_id res chain seq x y z
N MET A 1 -1.76 16.37 26.56
CA MET A 1 -3.00 16.11 27.32
C MET A 1 -2.91 14.78 28.07
N TYR A 2 -2.75 13.63 27.40
CA TYR A 2 -2.55 12.35 28.09
C TYR A 2 -1.17 12.21 28.75
N GLU A 3 -0.16 12.92 28.24
CA GLU A 3 1.22 12.83 28.71
C GLU A 3 1.30 13.17 30.20
N HIS A 4 0.71 14.29 30.61
CA HIS A 4 0.67 14.70 32.02
C HIS A 4 -0.13 13.73 32.90
N TYR A 5 -1.23 13.18 32.38
CA TYR A 5 -2.07 12.22 33.10
C TYR A 5 -1.30 10.93 33.46
N TYR A 6 -0.51 10.40 32.52
CA TYR A 6 0.32 9.21 32.74
C TYR A 6 1.74 9.52 33.27
N GLY A 7 2.01 10.78 33.67
CA GLY A 7 3.31 11.18 34.22
C GLY A 7 4.46 11.19 33.21
N LEU A 8 4.16 11.41 31.93
CA LEU A 8 5.11 11.45 30.82
C LEU A 8 5.54 12.90 30.53
N SER A 9 6.82 13.07 30.21
CA SER A 9 7.41 14.37 29.85
C SER A 9 7.26 14.69 28.36
N GLU A 10 7.17 13.66 27.52
CA GLU A 10 7.00 13.78 26.07
C GLU A 10 6.20 12.58 25.52
N ARG A 11 5.77 12.63 24.26
CA ARG A 11 4.98 11.56 23.65
C ARG A 11 5.85 10.31 23.39
N PRO A 12 5.57 9.17 24.04
CA PRO A 12 6.40 7.98 23.89
C PRO A 12 6.31 7.38 22.49
N PHE A 13 5.15 7.45 21.83
CA PHE A 13 4.84 6.70 20.60
C PHE A 13 4.72 7.57 19.34
N SER A 14 5.40 8.72 19.30
CA SER A 14 5.49 9.49 18.06
C SER A 14 6.08 8.65 16.92
N ILE A 15 5.49 8.76 15.73
CA ILE A 15 5.96 8.11 14.50
C ILE A 15 7.17 8.86 13.93
N THR A 16 7.38 10.11 14.33
CA THR A 16 8.53 10.91 13.89
C THR A 16 9.84 10.29 14.40
N PRO A 17 10.87 10.10 13.55
CA PRO A 17 12.10 9.42 13.96
C PRO A 17 12.92 10.25 14.97
N ASN A 18 12.94 9.82 16.24
CA ASN A 18 13.80 10.38 17.28
C ASN A 18 14.84 9.34 17.74
N PRO A 19 16.15 9.58 17.58
CA PRO A 19 17.21 8.64 17.96
C PRO A 19 17.13 8.15 19.40
N ARG A 20 16.65 8.98 20.33
CA ARG A 20 16.53 8.62 21.74
C ARG A 20 15.60 7.45 21.98
N PHE A 21 14.59 7.27 21.12
CA PHE A 21 13.56 6.23 21.23
C PHE A 21 13.90 4.94 20.46
N VAL A 22 15.11 4.86 19.91
CA VAL A 22 15.55 3.68 19.14
C VAL A 22 15.80 2.51 20.08
N TYR A 23 14.90 1.54 20.01
CA TYR A 23 15.08 0.23 20.62
C TYR A 23 15.65 -0.75 19.60
N LEU A 24 16.86 -1.25 19.86
CA LEU A 24 17.46 -2.31 19.07
C LEU A 24 17.10 -3.66 19.69
N SER A 25 16.12 -4.36 19.11
CA SER A 25 15.84 -5.76 19.48
C SER A 25 17.02 -6.67 19.11
N GLN A 26 16.99 -7.94 19.52
CA GLN A 26 18.08 -8.86 19.15
C GLN A 26 18.19 -8.99 17.63
N ARG A 27 17.05 -9.07 16.94
CA ARG A 27 16.97 -9.10 15.47
C ARG A 27 17.58 -7.86 14.83
N HIS A 28 17.32 -6.68 15.39
CA HIS A 28 17.94 -5.43 14.91
C HIS A 28 19.45 -5.43 15.13
N ARG A 29 19.94 -5.94 16.26
CA ARG A 29 21.38 -6.06 16.54
C ARG A 29 22.06 -7.03 15.56
N ASP A 30 21.43 -8.16 15.29
CA ASP A 30 21.94 -9.15 14.34
C ASP A 30 21.95 -8.57 12.92
N ALA A 31 20.87 -7.88 12.51
CA ALA A 31 20.81 -7.15 11.24
C ALA A 31 21.92 -6.11 11.13
N LEU A 32 22.10 -5.28 12.16
CA LEU A 32 23.14 -4.26 12.22
C LEU A 32 24.54 -4.88 12.10
N ALA A 33 24.81 -5.96 12.83
CA ALA A 33 26.08 -6.68 12.74
C ALA A 33 26.32 -7.22 11.33
N HIS A 34 25.29 -7.75 10.66
CA HIS A 34 25.39 -8.19 9.27
C HIS A 34 25.68 -7.03 8.30
N LEU A 35 25.04 -5.88 8.48
CA LEU A 35 25.28 -4.69 7.66
C LEU A 35 26.71 -4.16 7.85
N LEU A 36 27.15 -4.02 9.11
CA LEU A 36 28.48 -3.48 9.45
C LEU A 36 29.62 -4.47 9.13
N TYR A 37 29.37 -5.78 9.20
CA TYR A 37 30.36 -6.78 8.77
C TYR A 37 30.75 -6.61 7.30
N GLY A 38 29.79 -6.20 6.44
CA GLY A 38 30.05 -5.86 5.04
C GLY A 38 30.85 -4.57 4.83
N VAL A 39 30.88 -3.68 5.83
CA VAL A 39 31.56 -2.37 5.78
C VAL A 39 32.98 -2.44 6.36
N GLY A 40 33.27 -3.41 7.25
CA GLY A 40 34.55 -3.57 7.95
C GLY A 40 35.72 -4.11 7.09
N GLN A 41 36.94 -4.04 7.65
CA GLN A 41 38.22 -4.33 6.95
C GLN A 41 38.38 -5.77 6.40
N GLY A 42 37.47 -6.70 6.72
CA GLY A 42 37.51 -8.10 6.25
C GLY A 42 36.36 -8.50 5.31
N GLY A 43 35.48 -7.56 4.93
CA GLY A 43 34.37 -7.84 4.03
C GLY A 43 34.86 -8.09 2.60
N SER A 44 34.59 -9.28 2.06
CA SER A 44 34.60 -9.50 0.61
C SER A 44 33.55 -8.57 0.02
N GLY A 45 33.95 -7.40 -0.48
CA GLY A 45 33.00 -6.40 -0.92
C GLY A 45 31.97 -6.99 -1.87
N GLY A 46 30.72 -6.60 -1.69
CA GLY A 46 29.61 -7.26 -2.33
C GLY A 46 28.30 -6.61 -1.96
N PHE A 47 27.20 -7.27 -2.31
CA PHE A 47 25.88 -6.76 -1.96
C PHE A 47 25.42 -7.33 -0.64
N VAL A 48 24.93 -6.45 0.22
CA VAL A 48 24.11 -6.86 1.37
C VAL A 48 22.68 -6.52 1.05
N GLN A 49 21.79 -7.48 1.27
CA GLN A 49 20.35 -7.27 1.14
C GLN A 49 19.72 -7.29 2.53
N LEU A 50 19.00 -6.23 2.87
CA LEU A 50 18.11 -6.16 4.01
C LEU A 50 16.67 -6.06 3.51
N THR A 51 15.82 -6.98 3.94
CA THR A 51 14.37 -6.91 3.68
C THR A 51 13.58 -6.93 4.97
N GLY A 52 12.32 -6.55 4.93
CA GLY A 52 11.41 -6.64 6.06
C GLY A 52 10.10 -5.95 5.73
N GLU A 53 9.04 -6.27 6.48
CA GLU A 53 7.72 -5.68 6.28
C GLU A 53 7.73 -4.15 6.45
N VAL A 54 6.68 -3.48 5.96
CA VAL A 54 6.53 -2.04 6.15
C VAL A 54 6.44 -1.74 7.65
N GLY A 55 7.24 -0.78 8.12
CA GLY A 55 7.22 -0.37 9.52
C GLY A 55 8.00 -1.25 10.50
N THR A 56 8.77 -2.25 10.05
CA THR A 56 9.64 -3.10 10.91
C THR A 56 10.86 -2.39 11.46
N GLY A 57 11.17 -1.17 11.00
CA GLY A 57 12.32 -0.40 11.49
C GLY A 57 13.54 -0.40 10.55
N LYS A 58 13.38 -0.78 9.28
CA LYS A 58 14.46 -0.73 8.26
C LYS A 58 15.16 0.63 8.18
N THR A 59 14.39 1.73 8.05
CA THR A 59 14.93 3.10 8.01
C THR A 59 15.61 3.49 9.32
N THR A 60 15.06 3.05 10.46
CA THR A 60 15.70 3.23 11.78
C THR A 60 17.06 2.52 11.82
N LEU A 61 17.13 1.28 11.33
CA LEU A 61 18.38 0.53 11.25
C LEU A 61 19.39 1.19 10.31
N CYS A 62 18.94 1.69 9.15
CA CYS A 62 19.78 2.48 8.24
C CYS A 62 20.40 3.67 8.95
N ARG A 63 19.61 4.44 9.73
CA ARG A 63 20.13 5.57 10.49
C ARG A 63 21.17 5.15 11.53
N VAL A 64 20.94 4.04 12.23
CA VAL A 64 21.91 3.49 13.20
C VAL A 64 23.19 3.05 12.49
N VAL A 65 23.11 2.50 11.27
CA VAL A 65 24.29 2.23 10.45
C VAL A 65 25.05 3.53 10.19
N LEU A 66 24.39 4.58 9.69
CA LEU A 66 25.04 5.88 9.42
C LEU A 66 25.76 6.46 10.65
N GLU A 67 25.21 6.25 11.85
CA GLU A 67 25.79 6.72 13.12
C GLU A 67 26.96 5.84 13.63
N GLN A 68 27.07 4.58 13.18
CA GLN A 68 28.08 3.61 13.66
C GLN A 68 29.12 3.23 12.60
N VAL A 69 28.98 3.73 11.37
CA VAL A 69 29.96 3.51 10.31
C VAL A 69 31.32 4.12 10.70
N PRO A 70 32.46 3.45 10.42
CA PRO A 70 33.78 3.97 10.72
C PRO A 70 34.06 5.33 10.06
N GLU A 71 34.80 6.21 10.74
CA GLU A 71 35.13 7.57 10.26
C GLU A 71 35.75 7.60 8.84
N ASN A 72 36.51 6.57 8.46
CA ASN A 72 37.10 6.44 7.12
C ASN A 72 36.13 5.85 6.09
N THR A 73 34.86 6.23 6.12
CA THR A 73 33.83 5.73 5.19
C THR A 73 33.03 6.87 4.59
N ARG A 74 32.94 6.88 3.27
CA ARG A 74 32.02 7.73 2.51
C ARG A 74 30.74 6.97 2.23
N ILE A 75 29.60 7.61 2.46
CA ILE A 75 28.30 6.98 2.28
C ILE A 75 27.54 7.76 1.23
N ALA A 76 26.95 7.03 0.27
CA ALA A 76 25.92 7.52 -0.61
C ALA A 76 24.58 6.89 -0.22
N LEU A 77 23.58 7.70 0.16
CA LEU A 77 22.23 7.24 0.49
C LEU A 77 21.24 7.65 -0.60
N ILE A 78 20.57 6.66 -1.21
CA ILE A 78 19.50 6.86 -2.18
C ILE A 78 18.18 6.41 -1.57
N LEU A 79 17.29 7.35 -1.27
CA LEU A 79 15.97 7.07 -0.66
C LEU A 79 14.85 6.85 -1.69
N ASN A 80 14.97 7.46 -2.87
CA ASN A 80 14.01 7.31 -3.97
C ASN A 80 14.70 6.66 -5.17
N PRO A 81 14.55 5.35 -5.36
CA PRO A 81 15.30 4.62 -6.37
C PRO A 81 14.54 4.47 -7.71
N MET A 82 13.40 5.17 -7.90
CA MET A 82 12.69 5.24 -9.19
C MET A 82 13.43 6.14 -10.19
N LEU A 83 14.67 5.78 -10.50
CA LEU A 83 15.60 6.54 -11.33
C LEU A 83 16.00 5.71 -12.55
N SER A 84 16.18 6.36 -13.69
CA SER A 84 16.87 5.76 -14.83
C SER A 84 18.35 5.48 -14.47
N PRO A 85 19.06 4.61 -15.21
CA PRO A 85 20.48 4.32 -14.93
C PRO A 85 21.38 5.57 -14.87
N ALA A 86 21.15 6.56 -15.75
CA ALA A 86 21.93 7.79 -15.77
C ALA A 86 21.60 8.71 -14.58
N GLU A 87 20.32 8.80 -14.19
CA GLU A 87 19.90 9.55 -13.00
C GLU A 87 20.41 8.90 -11.72
N LEU A 88 20.43 7.57 -11.64
CA LEU A 88 21.02 6.84 -10.51
C LEU A 88 22.50 7.18 -10.36
N LEU A 89 23.30 7.13 -11.43
CA LEU A 89 24.71 7.51 -11.34
C LEU A 89 24.91 8.98 -10.99
N ARG A 90 24.08 9.89 -11.52
CA ARG A 90 24.10 11.30 -11.14
C ARG A 90 23.81 11.48 -9.65
N ALA A 91 22.80 10.80 -9.13
CA ALA A 91 22.44 10.85 -7.72
C ALA A 91 23.58 10.31 -6.83
N VAL A 92 24.22 9.21 -7.23
CA VAL A 92 25.40 8.67 -6.53
C VAL A 92 26.56 9.66 -6.56
N CYS A 93 26.85 10.27 -7.71
CA CYS A 93 27.92 11.28 -7.81
C CYS A 93 27.63 12.49 -6.93
N HIS A 94 26.39 12.97 -6.92
CA HIS A 94 25.97 14.09 -6.08
C HIS A 94 26.16 13.78 -4.60
N GLU A 95 25.68 12.61 -4.14
CA GLU A 95 25.76 12.22 -2.73
C GLU A 95 27.19 11.95 -2.26
N LEU A 96 28.09 11.52 -3.15
CA LEU A 96 29.52 11.38 -2.89
C LEU A 96 30.31 12.68 -3.12
N GLU A 97 29.64 13.80 -3.41
CA GLU A 97 30.26 15.11 -3.69
C GLU A 97 31.25 15.09 -4.86
N ILE A 98 31.01 14.24 -5.86
CA ILE A 98 31.83 14.10 -7.07
C ILE A 98 31.42 15.18 -8.08
N SER A 99 32.36 16.05 -8.45
CA SER A 99 32.12 17.04 -9.51
C SER A 99 31.92 16.39 -10.88
N ILE A 100 30.78 16.70 -11.50
CA ILE A 100 30.40 16.29 -12.85
C ILE A 100 30.53 17.43 -13.87
N GLU A 101 31.17 18.54 -13.51
CA GLU A 101 31.40 19.67 -14.42
C GLU A 101 32.26 19.25 -15.62
N GLY A 102 31.86 19.73 -16.81
CA GLY A 102 32.50 19.38 -18.07
C GLY A 102 32.18 17.97 -18.58
N THR A 103 31.23 17.25 -17.96
CA THR A 103 30.67 16.03 -18.53
C THR A 103 29.47 16.34 -19.43
N ASP A 104 29.26 15.52 -20.46
CA ASP A 104 28.04 15.56 -21.28
C ASP A 104 26.84 14.89 -20.58
N GLY A 105 27.03 14.43 -19.33
CA GLY A 105 26.03 13.72 -18.56
C GLY A 105 25.71 12.32 -19.09
N SER A 106 26.53 11.77 -19.99
CA SER A 106 26.42 10.41 -20.47
C SER A 106 26.72 9.40 -19.37
N LEU A 107 26.08 8.24 -19.47
CA LEU A 107 26.26 7.14 -18.52
C LEU A 107 27.74 6.73 -18.40
N GLN A 108 28.46 6.70 -19.52
CA GLN A 108 29.87 6.33 -19.56
C GLN A 108 30.74 7.32 -18.78
N GLN A 109 30.60 8.62 -19.01
CA GLN A 109 31.43 9.63 -18.32
C GLN A 109 31.15 9.65 -16.81
N LEU A 110 29.88 9.49 -16.41
CA LEU A 110 29.51 9.37 -15.00
C LEU A 110 30.16 8.14 -14.34
N GLN A 111 30.18 7.01 -15.06
CA GLN A 111 30.82 5.79 -14.58
C GLN A 111 32.35 5.94 -14.47
N GLU A 112 33.00 6.59 -15.43
CA GLU A 112 34.44 6.88 -15.40
C GLU A 112 34.82 7.79 -14.22
N ARG A 113 34.00 8.82 -13.95
CA ARG A 113 34.17 9.72 -12.80
C ARG A 113 34.03 8.98 -11.48
N LEU A 114 32.97 8.19 -11.34
CA LEU A 114 32.75 7.37 -10.15
C LEU A 114 33.92 6.40 -9.93
N ASN A 115 34.36 5.68 -10.96
CA ASN A 115 35.47 4.73 -10.85
C ASN A 115 36.77 5.42 -10.40
N SER A 116 37.09 6.58 -10.97
CA SER A 116 38.28 7.35 -10.61
C SER A 116 38.23 7.78 -9.14
N TYR A 117 37.10 8.32 -8.70
CA TYR A 117 36.87 8.70 -7.31
C TYR A 117 37.01 7.51 -6.35
N LEU A 118 36.43 6.36 -6.68
CA LEU A 118 36.51 5.16 -5.85
C LEU A 118 37.95 4.66 -5.70
N LEU A 119 38.76 4.73 -6.77
CA LEU A 119 40.19 4.38 -6.72
C LEU A 119 40.99 5.34 -5.86
N GLU A 120 40.72 6.65 -5.94
CA GLU A 120 41.38 7.67 -5.11
C GLU A 120 41.07 7.45 -3.62
N ARG A 121 39.80 7.28 -3.27
CA ARG A 121 39.37 7.01 -1.89
C ARG A 121 39.95 5.72 -1.35
N HIS A 122 39.99 4.66 -2.17
CA HIS A 122 40.62 3.41 -1.81
C HIS A 122 42.13 3.55 -1.54
N ALA A 123 42.85 4.35 -2.35
CA ALA A 123 44.27 4.62 -2.14
C ALA A 123 44.55 5.40 -0.84
N GLU A 124 43.59 6.21 -0.40
CA GLU A 124 43.60 6.92 0.89
C GLU A 124 43.17 6.02 2.07
N GLY A 125 42.80 4.76 1.80
CA GLY A 125 42.31 3.82 2.81
C GLY A 125 40.86 4.06 3.25
N GLU A 126 40.14 4.92 2.53
CA GLU A 126 38.71 5.16 2.74
C GLU A 126 37.87 4.07 2.07
N ARG A 127 36.69 3.80 2.65
CA ARG A 127 35.68 2.90 2.10
C ARG A 127 34.54 3.71 1.50
N VAL A 128 33.90 3.18 0.45
CA VAL A 128 32.69 3.80 -0.11
C VAL A 128 31.53 2.81 -0.02
N VAL A 129 30.44 3.27 0.58
CA VAL A 129 29.21 2.49 0.79
C VAL A 129 28.06 3.19 0.08
N LEU A 130 27.36 2.47 -0.78
CA LEU A 130 26.12 2.90 -1.41
C LEU A 130 24.94 2.18 -0.74
N ILE A 131 24.07 2.94 -0.10
CA ILE A 131 22.83 2.46 0.50
C ILE A 131 21.67 2.88 -0.39
N ILE A 132 20.83 1.92 -0.78
CA ILE A 132 19.63 2.17 -1.58
C ILE A 132 18.43 1.67 -0.77
N ASP A 133 17.58 2.59 -0.33
CA ASP A 133 16.31 2.28 0.34
C ASP A 133 15.19 2.09 -0.67
N GLU A 134 14.13 1.39 -0.26
CA GLU A 134 12.98 1.05 -1.11
C GLU A 134 13.36 0.38 -2.45
N ALA A 135 14.43 -0.42 -2.45
CA ALA A 135 15.05 -0.98 -3.66
C ALA A 135 14.13 -1.90 -4.48
N GLN A 136 12.99 -2.36 -3.93
CA GLN A 136 11.97 -3.08 -4.70
C GLN A 136 11.33 -2.21 -5.80
N ASN A 137 11.42 -0.88 -5.69
CA ASN A 137 10.90 0.07 -6.66
C ASN A 137 11.88 0.36 -7.81
N MET A 138 13.07 -0.25 -7.82
CA MET A 138 14.03 -0.09 -8.91
C MET A 138 13.54 -0.73 -10.20
N SER A 139 13.77 -0.05 -11.31
CA SER A 139 13.61 -0.63 -12.64
C SER A 139 14.63 -1.76 -12.87
N ARG A 140 14.34 -2.60 -13.88
CA ARG A 140 15.23 -3.69 -14.29
C ARG A 140 16.58 -3.14 -14.76
N GLU A 141 16.56 -2.06 -15.52
CA GLU A 141 17.73 -1.35 -16.02
C GLU A 141 18.55 -0.75 -14.87
N GLY A 142 17.88 -0.23 -13.84
CA GLY A 142 18.52 0.25 -12.61
C GLY A 142 19.26 -0.88 -11.87
N LEU A 143 18.62 -2.03 -11.67
CA LEU A 143 19.24 -3.19 -11.04
C LEU A 143 20.42 -3.74 -11.86
N GLU A 144 20.34 -3.70 -13.18
CA GLU A 144 21.44 -4.05 -14.06
C GLU A 144 22.61 -3.06 -13.93
N GLN A 145 22.32 -1.76 -13.80
CA GLN A 145 23.35 -0.76 -13.52
C GLN A 145 24.03 -1.03 -12.17
N ILE A 146 23.26 -1.41 -11.15
CA ILE A 146 23.79 -1.83 -9.85
C ILE A 146 24.69 -3.07 -10.00
N ARG A 147 24.31 -4.05 -10.81
CA ARG A 147 25.16 -5.21 -11.15
C ARG A 147 26.50 -4.76 -11.74
N LEU A 148 26.50 -3.80 -12.67
CA LEU A 148 27.71 -3.27 -13.30
C LEU A 148 28.63 -2.56 -12.31
N LEU A 149 28.08 -1.77 -11.38
CA LEU A 149 28.86 -1.05 -10.37
C LEU A 149 29.66 -1.97 -9.44
N THR A 150 29.25 -3.22 -9.27
CA THR A 150 30.03 -4.18 -8.45
C THR A 150 31.19 -4.85 -9.17
N ASN A 151 31.38 -4.57 -10.45
CA ASN A 151 32.63 -4.87 -11.16
C ASN A 151 33.74 -3.85 -10.85
N LEU A 152 33.46 -2.78 -10.09
CA LEU A 152 34.47 -1.81 -9.70
C LEU A 152 35.33 -2.40 -8.58
N GLU A 153 36.46 -2.98 -8.97
CA GLU A 153 37.39 -3.70 -8.11
C GLU A 153 38.84 -3.51 -8.54
N THR A 154 39.77 -3.63 -7.60
CA THR A 154 41.20 -3.85 -7.85
C THR A 154 41.47 -5.36 -7.93
N ALA A 155 42.73 -5.76 -8.15
CA ALA A 155 43.10 -7.17 -8.15
C ALA A 155 42.87 -7.87 -6.79
N THR A 156 42.75 -7.10 -5.71
CA THR A 156 42.67 -7.62 -4.34
C THR A 156 41.39 -7.21 -3.62
N ASP A 157 40.78 -6.09 -4.01
CA ASP A 157 39.75 -5.43 -3.20
C ASP A 157 38.60 -4.88 -4.04
N LYS A 158 37.41 -4.91 -3.45
CA LYS A 158 36.21 -4.29 -4.01
C LYS A 158 36.19 -2.81 -3.62
N LEU A 159 35.88 -1.95 -4.59
CA LEU A 159 35.94 -0.49 -4.40
C LEU A 159 34.64 0.10 -3.86
N LEU A 160 33.51 -0.58 -4.09
CA LEU A 160 32.18 -0.12 -3.69
C LEU A 160 31.41 -1.23 -2.97
N GLN A 161 30.96 -0.95 -1.76
CA GLN A 161 30.05 -1.80 -0.98
C GLN A 161 28.62 -1.32 -1.24
N ILE A 162 27.68 -2.23 -1.53
CA ILE A 162 26.28 -1.86 -1.81
C ILE A 162 25.34 -2.52 -0.82
N ILE A 163 24.45 -1.74 -0.22
CA ILE A 163 23.40 -2.19 0.71
C ILE A 163 22.05 -1.90 0.08
N LEU A 164 21.30 -2.95 -0.27
CA LEU A 164 19.95 -2.86 -0.79
C LEU A 164 18.96 -3.09 0.35
N ILE A 165 18.19 -2.07 0.68
CA ILE A 165 17.13 -2.11 1.69
C ILE A 165 15.79 -2.06 0.98
N GLY A 166 14.86 -2.93 1.37
CA GLY A 166 13.54 -2.93 0.75
C GLY A 166 12.52 -3.81 1.45
N GLN A 167 11.38 -3.97 0.80
CA GLN A 167 10.29 -4.83 1.24
C GLN A 167 10.52 -6.30 0.78
N PRO A 168 9.76 -7.29 1.25
CA PRO A 168 9.94 -8.70 0.87
C PRO A 168 9.97 -8.93 -0.65
N GLU A 169 9.23 -8.13 -1.42
CA GLU A 169 9.13 -8.14 -2.88
C GLU A 169 10.50 -8.00 -3.54
N LEU A 170 11.45 -7.32 -2.89
CA LEU A 170 12.83 -7.23 -3.39
C LEU A 170 13.47 -8.62 -3.54
N ARG A 171 13.13 -9.59 -2.68
CA ARG A 171 13.61 -10.98 -2.80
C ARG A 171 13.07 -11.63 -4.06
N ASP A 172 11.80 -11.40 -4.39
CA ASP A 172 11.15 -11.95 -5.57
C ASP A 172 11.72 -11.34 -6.84
N VAL A 173 11.93 -10.01 -6.85
CA VAL A 173 12.59 -9.30 -7.93
C VAL A 173 13.98 -9.88 -8.17
N LEU A 174 14.81 -10.00 -7.12
CA LEU A 174 16.17 -10.55 -7.23
C LEU A 174 16.20 -12.06 -7.55
N ALA A 175 15.12 -12.79 -7.32
CA ALA A 175 15.01 -14.21 -7.67
C ALA A 175 14.70 -14.45 -9.16
N ARG A 176 14.33 -13.40 -9.92
CA ARG A 176 14.03 -13.51 -11.35
C ARG A 176 15.24 -14.08 -12.12
N PRO A 177 15.04 -14.97 -13.09
CA PRO A 177 16.14 -15.62 -13.83
C PRO A 177 17.15 -14.64 -14.45
N GLU A 178 16.65 -13.49 -14.90
CA GLU A 178 17.41 -12.44 -15.56
C GLU A 178 18.37 -11.70 -14.60
N LEU A 179 18.02 -11.63 -13.32
CA LEU A 179 18.83 -10.99 -12.27
C LEU A 179 19.69 -11.99 -11.50
N ARG A 180 19.75 -13.26 -11.94
CA ARG A 180 20.51 -14.33 -11.27
C ARG A 180 21.97 -13.95 -11.04
N GLN A 181 22.60 -13.24 -11.98
CA GLN A 181 23.99 -12.79 -11.84
C GLN A 181 24.17 -11.76 -10.74
N LEU A 182 23.22 -10.83 -10.57
CA LEU A 182 23.22 -9.87 -9.47
C LEU A 182 22.98 -10.60 -8.14
N ALA A 183 22.00 -11.51 -8.11
CA ALA A 183 21.62 -12.27 -6.94
C ALA A 183 22.76 -13.13 -6.37
N GLN A 184 23.64 -13.65 -7.24
CA GLN A 184 24.84 -14.41 -6.86
C GLN A 184 25.94 -13.56 -6.22
N ARG A 185 25.91 -12.23 -6.41
CA ARG A 185 26.86 -11.30 -5.79
C ARG A 185 26.40 -10.82 -4.41
N ILE A 186 25.21 -11.22 -3.99
CA ILE A 186 24.68 -10.92 -2.65
C ILE A 186 25.37 -11.83 -1.64
N THR A 187 26.28 -11.24 -0.88
CA THR A 187 27.13 -11.91 0.10
C THR A 187 26.39 -12.14 1.42
N ALA A 188 25.41 -11.29 1.74
CA ALA A 188 24.57 -11.44 2.92
C ALA A 188 23.12 -11.06 2.61
N ARG A 189 22.19 -11.87 3.13
CA ARG A 189 20.75 -11.60 3.08
C ARG A 189 20.21 -11.65 4.50
N TYR A 190 19.57 -10.59 4.93
CA TYR A 190 18.88 -10.52 6.20
C TYR A 190 17.43 -10.12 5.99
N HIS A 191 16.53 -10.79 6.70
CA HIS A 191 15.12 -10.44 6.74
C HIS A 191 14.78 -10.00 8.15
N LEU A 192 14.41 -8.73 8.30
CA LEU A 192 14.01 -8.12 9.55
C LEU A 192 12.55 -8.43 9.81
N ASP A 193 12.33 -9.52 10.54
CA ASP A 193 11.02 -9.92 11.03
C ASP A 193 10.43 -8.87 12.00
N PRO A 194 9.09 -8.80 12.13
CA PRO A 194 8.43 -8.07 13.21
C PRO A 194 8.93 -8.49 14.61
N LEU A 195 8.69 -7.66 15.62
CA LEU A 195 9.04 -7.99 17.01
C LEU A 195 8.20 -9.19 17.50
N ASN A 196 8.79 -10.08 18.28
CA ASN A 196 7.98 -11.08 18.99
C ASN A 196 7.23 -10.46 20.19
N GLU A 197 6.43 -11.24 20.92
CA GLU A 197 5.66 -10.76 22.07
C GLU A 197 6.54 -10.12 23.16
N GLU A 198 7.63 -10.80 23.54
CA GLU A 198 8.56 -10.32 24.57
C GLU A 198 9.29 -9.04 24.11
N GLU A 199 9.72 -9.00 22.85
CA GLU A 199 10.38 -7.84 22.24
C GLU A 199 9.42 -6.65 22.11
N THR A 200 8.13 -6.90 21.82
CA THR A 200 7.09 -5.87 21.75
C THR A 200 6.83 -5.25 23.12
N GLU A 201 6.75 -6.08 24.17
CA GLU A 201 6.65 -5.59 25.53
C GLU A 201 7.88 -4.75 25.92
N ALA A 202 9.08 -5.26 25.66
CA ALA A 202 10.33 -4.55 25.94
C ALA A 202 10.42 -3.22 25.16
N TYR A 203 9.98 -3.20 23.92
CA TYR A 203 9.89 -2.00 23.08
C TYR A 203 8.97 -0.93 23.68
N ILE A 204 7.74 -1.32 24.06
CA ILE A 204 6.76 -0.42 24.66
C ILE A 204 7.31 0.16 25.97
N ARG A 205 7.87 -0.68 26.83
CA ARG A 205 8.47 -0.27 28.11
C ARG A 205 9.64 0.67 27.91
N HIS A 206 10.52 0.38 26.96
CA HIS A 206 11.67 1.22 26.63
C HIS A 206 11.22 2.63 26.22
N ARG A 207 10.26 2.74 25.29
CA ARG A 207 9.75 4.04 24.84
C ARG A 207 9.07 4.82 25.97
N LEU A 208 8.30 4.16 26.81
CA LEU A 208 7.68 4.78 27.99
C LEU A 208 8.74 5.29 28.98
N GLN A 209 9.79 4.51 29.26
CA GLN A 209 10.87 4.92 30.15
C GLN A 209 11.60 6.16 29.64
N ILE A 210 11.90 6.24 28.34
CA ILE A 210 12.55 7.42 27.75
C ILE A 210 11.65 8.65 27.79
N ALA A 211 10.33 8.46 27.68
CA ALA A 211 9.35 9.52 27.88
C ALA A 211 9.16 9.91 29.35
N GLY A 212 9.88 9.28 30.29
CA GLY A 212 9.87 9.61 31.72
C GLY A 212 8.86 8.83 32.56
N ALA A 213 8.25 7.76 32.04
CA ALA A 213 7.29 6.96 32.79
C ALA A 213 7.93 6.28 34.00
N GLU A 214 7.42 6.53 35.20
CA GLU A 214 7.82 5.80 36.41
C GLU A 214 7.25 4.37 36.44
N ARG A 215 6.09 4.16 35.81
CA ARG A 215 5.37 2.88 35.74
C ARG A 215 4.76 2.69 34.37
N CYS A 216 4.65 1.44 33.94
CA CYS A 216 3.95 1.12 32.70
C CYS A 216 2.42 1.25 32.90
N PRO A 217 1.72 2.10 32.13
CA PRO A 217 0.26 2.21 32.21
C PRO A 217 -0.44 0.99 31.59
N PHE A 218 0.22 0.22 30.71
CA PHE A 218 -0.36 -1.00 30.14
C PHE A 218 -0.32 -2.17 31.13
N THR A 219 -1.42 -2.91 31.23
CA THR A 219 -1.46 -4.21 31.93
C THR A 219 -0.78 -5.29 31.09
N ALA A 220 -0.50 -6.46 31.68
CA ALA A 220 0.04 -7.60 30.93
C ALA A 220 -0.86 -8.01 29.76
N ASP A 221 -2.19 -8.08 29.99
CA ASP A 221 -3.15 -8.37 28.94
C ASP A 221 -3.24 -7.24 27.89
N GLY A 222 -3.05 -5.99 28.32
CA GLY A 222 -2.95 -4.83 27.41
C GLY A 222 -1.73 -4.94 26.49
N LEU A 223 -0.55 -5.22 27.04
CA LEU A 223 0.68 -5.43 26.26
C LEU A 223 0.54 -6.59 25.27
N ARG A 224 -0.01 -7.71 25.72
CA ARG A 224 -0.31 -8.86 24.85
C ARG A 224 -1.30 -8.49 23.74
N ALA A 225 -2.35 -7.73 24.06
CA ALA A 225 -3.29 -7.25 23.05
C ALA A 225 -2.61 -6.32 22.03
N VAL A 226 -1.65 -5.48 22.44
CA VAL A 226 -0.89 -4.63 21.50
C VAL A 226 -0.09 -5.50 20.54
N TYR A 227 0.59 -6.53 21.05
CA TYR A 227 1.31 -7.48 20.21
C TYR A 227 0.37 -8.19 19.22
N LEU A 228 -0.74 -8.76 19.69
CA LEU A 228 -1.70 -9.47 18.83
C LEU A 228 -2.31 -8.58 17.75
N ALA A 229 -2.62 -7.32 18.08
CA ALA A 229 -3.23 -6.38 17.15
C ALA A 229 -2.25 -5.77 16.15
N SER A 230 -0.97 -5.66 16.51
CA SER A 230 0.09 -5.10 15.64
C SER A 230 0.89 -6.16 14.90
N GLU A 231 0.74 -7.43 15.28
CA GLU A 231 1.61 -8.55 14.89
C GLU A 231 3.10 -8.25 15.12
N GLY A 232 3.39 -7.39 16.11
CA GLY A 232 4.74 -6.98 16.46
C GLY A 232 5.38 -5.95 15.52
N VAL A 233 4.64 -5.39 14.55
CA VAL A 233 5.17 -4.35 13.66
C VAL A 233 5.31 -3.02 14.45
N PRO A 234 6.53 -2.50 14.67
CA PRO A 234 6.77 -1.31 15.50
C PRO A 234 5.93 -0.09 15.14
N ARG A 235 5.71 0.17 13.84
CA ARG A 235 4.84 1.28 13.41
C ARG A 235 3.40 1.11 13.92
N LEU A 236 2.83 -0.09 13.80
CA LEU A 236 1.48 -0.38 14.30
C LEU A 236 1.45 -0.37 15.83
N VAL A 237 2.47 -0.93 16.50
CA VAL A 237 2.62 -0.86 17.96
C VAL A 237 2.53 0.59 18.44
N ASN A 238 3.23 1.52 17.78
CA ASN A 238 3.21 2.93 18.14
C ASN A 238 1.83 3.55 17.98
N ILE A 239 1.19 3.35 16.83
CA ILE A 239 -0.12 3.96 16.54
C ILE A 239 -1.17 3.41 17.53
N ILE A 240 -1.20 2.10 17.75
CA ILE A 240 -2.15 1.45 18.65
C ILE A 240 -1.91 1.89 20.09
N ALA A 241 -0.65 1.92 20.55
CA ALA A 241 -0.32 2.32 21.91
C ALA A 241 -0.62 3.82 22.17
N ASP A 242 -0.32 4.71 21.22
CA ASP A 242 -0.63 6.14 21.32
C ASP A 242 -2.14 6.37 21.44
N ARG A 243 -2.93 5.70 20.60
CA ARG A 243 -4.40 5.77 20.65
C ARG A 243 -4.99 5.14 21.90
N ALA A 244 -4.44 4.01 22.36
CA ALA A 244 -4.89 3.38 23.60
C ALA A 244 -4.64 4.28 24.82
N LEU A 245 -3.51 4.99 24.87
CA LEU A 245 -3.25 6.01 25.90
C LEU A 245 -4.21 7.19 25.80
N MET A 246 -4.51 7.67 24.59
CA MET A 246 -5.51 8.74 24.40
C MET A 246 -6.90 8.30 24.86
N ALA A 247 -7.33 7.10 24.51
CA ALA A 247 -8.63 6.55 24.89
C ALA A 247 -8.73 6.32 26.41
N GLY A 248 -7.67 5.80 27.03
CA GLY A 248 -7.59 5.65 28.49
C GLY A 248 -7.67 7.00 29.20
N TYR A 249 -6.97 8.01 28.71
CA TYR A 249 -7.05 9.36 29.24
C TYR A 249 -8.47 9.94 29.12
N ALA A 250 -9.12 9.79 27.96
CA ALA A 250 -10.48 10.27 27.74
C ALA A 250 -11.53 9.58 28.64
N ARG A 251 -11.23 8.37 29.14
CA ARG A 251 -12.07 7.59 30.07
C ARG A 251 -11.59 7.66 31.52
N GLU A 252 -10.56 8.46 31.81
CA GLU A 252 -9.93 8.58 33.14
C GLU A 252 -9.49 7.21 33.70
N GLU A 253 -8.93 6.34 32.83
CA GLU A 253 -8.42 5.02 33.20
C GLU A 253 -6.89 5.05 33.38
N ASP A 254 -6.42 4.78 34.61
CA ASP A 254 -5.00 4.71 34.96
C ASP A 254 -4.27 3.51 34.34
N ARG A 255 -5.02 2.46 33.95
CA ARG A 255 -4.48 1.20 33.43
C ARG A 255 -5.09 0.83 32.10
N ILE A 256 -4.23 0.70 31.09
CA ILE A 256 -4.62 0.30 29.74
C ILE A 256 -4.67 -1.21 29.64
N GLY A 257 -5.88 -1.77 29.67
CA GLY A 257 -6.15 -3.20 29.47
C GLY A 257 -6.42 -3.58 28.02
N ALA A 258 -6.62 -4.88 27.77
CA ALA A 258 -6.88 -5.41 26.42
C ALA A 258 -8.08 -4.75 25.71
N GLY A 259 -9.15 -4.41 26.43
CA GLY A 259 -10.34 -3.78 25.85
C GLY A 259 -10.06 -2.42 25.20
N LEU A 260 -9.28 -1.56 25.87
CA LEU A 260 -8.87 -0.27 25.34
C LEU A 260 -7.95 -0.42 24.13
N VAL A 261 -7.05 -1.40 24.17
CA VAL A 261 -6.14 -1.68 23.07
C VAL A 261 -6.88 -2.18 21.83
N TRP A 262 -7.83 -3.10 21.99
CA TRP A 262 -8.62 -3.57 20.86
C TRP A 262 -9.51 -2.47 20.28
N ALA A 263 -10.09 -1.60 21.12
CA ALA A 263 -10.81 -0.43 20.63
C ALA A 263 -9.89 0.50 19.82
N ALA A 264 -8.70 0.81 20.33
CA ALA A 264 -7.71 1.59 19.61
C ALA A 264 -7.26 0.92 18.31
N ALA A 265 -7.02 -0.40 18.31
CA ALA A 265 -6.63 -1.14 17.12
C ALA A 265 -7.71 -1.13 16.03
N ARG A 266 -8.98 -1.24 16.41
CA ARG A 266 -10.13 -1.09 15.50
C ARG A 266 -10.18 0.29 14.87
N GLU A 267 -10.02 1.34 15.67
CA GLU A 267 -9.94 2.70 15.12
C GLU A 267 -8.75 2.86 14.16
N VAL A 268 -7.59 2.22 14.44
CA VAL A 268 -6.41 2.25 13.55
C VAL A 268 -6.70 1.52 12.25
N ALA A 269 -7.44 0.42 12.31
CA ALA A 269 -7.92 -0.32 11.16
C ALA A 269 -9.06 0.40 10.40
N GLY A 270 -9.57 1.53 10.92
CA GLY A 270 -10.65 2.31 10.30
C GLY A 270 -12.06 1.91 10.72
N GLU A 271 -12.21 1.07 11.75
CA GLU A 271 -13.50 0.67 12.30
C GLU A 271 -13.98 1.70 13.34
N GLU A 272 -14.87 2.62 12.96
CA GLU A 272 -15.52 3.53 13.91
C GLU A 272 -16.53 2.78 14.80
N GLN A 273 -16.47 3.05 16.11
CA GLN A 273 -17.42 2.56 17.10
C GLN A 273 -18.72 3.38 17.00
N GLU A 274 -19.80 2.80 16.45
CA GLU A 274 -21.15 3.35 16.64
C GLU A 274 -21.44 3.43 18.16
N GLN A 275 -21.59 4.66 18.66
CA GLN A 275 -21.97 4.90 20.04
C GLN A 275 -23.41 4.43 20.25
N ASP A 276 -23.56 3.25 20.84
CA ASP A 276 -24.83 2.68 21.24
C ASP A 276 -25.65 3.68 22.07
N GLY A 277 -26.85 3.99 21.56
CA GLY A 277 -27.76 5.00 22.09
C GLY A 277 -28.22 4.70 23.52
N GLY A 278 -27.55 5.32 24.50
CA GLY A 278 -27.98 5.36 25.90
C GLY A 278 -29.38 5.95 26.14
N TRP A 279 -29.98 6.58 25.12
CA TRP A 279 -31.35 7.10 25.18
C TRP A 279 -32.43 6.01 25.10
N LEU A 280 -32.14 4.86 24.48
CA LEU A 280 -33.10 3.76 24.33
C LEU A 280 -33.36 3.03 25.66
N ARG A 281 -32.38 2.97 26.57
CA ARG A 281 -32.56 2.37 27.90
C ARG A 281 -33.55 3.17 28.78
N GLY A 282 -33.64 4.49 28.58
CA GLY A 282 -34.65 5.33 29.23
C GLY A 282 -36.06 5.13 28.67
N ALA A 283 -36.18 4.92 27.35
CA ALA A 283 -37.45 4.71 26.68
C ALA A 283 -38.08 3.33 26.99
N ILE A 284 -37.25 2.28 27.10
CA ILE A 284 -37.72 0.91 27.38
C ILE A 284 -38.33 0.79 28.79
N ALA A 285 -37.80 1.54 29.78
CA ALA A 285 -38.37 1.56 31.12
C ALA A 285 -39.77 2.23 31.18
N ALA A 286 -40.01 3.23 30.33
CA ALA A 286 -41.31 3.91 30.26
C ALA A 286 -42.38 3.07 29.54
N VAL A 287 -41.99 2.30 28.52
CA VAL A 287 -42.91 1.42 27.77
C VAL A 287 -43.27 0.16 28.58
N ALA A 288 -42.33 -0.40 29.35
CA ALA A 288 -42.61 -1.53 30.23
C ALA A 288 -43.64 -1.20 31.33
N LEU A 289 -43.66 0.05 31.81
CA LEU A 289 -44.63 0.51 32.81
C LEU A 289 -46.05 0.66 32.22
N LEU A 290 -46.15 0.96 30.92
CA LEU A 290 -47.43 1.09 30.20
C LEU A 290 -48.00 -0.27 29.78
N ALA A 291 -47.14 -1.25 29.46
CA ALA A 291 -47.55 -2.60 29.05
C ALA A 291 -48.18 -3.42 30.19
N VAL A 292 -47.80 -3.16 31.45
CA VAL A 292 -48.38 -3.85 32.62
C VAL A 292 -49.81 -3.37 32.94
N LEU A 293 -50.21 -2.17 32.47
CA LEU A 293 -51.53 -1.59 32.74
C LEU A 293 -52.61 -1.98 31.71
N ALA A 294 -52.23 -2.51 30.56
CA ALA A 294 -53.15 -2.94 29.50
C ALA A 294 -53.26 -4.48 29.42
N GLY A 295 -53.33 -5.13 30.58
CA GLY A 295 -53.62 -6.55 30.69
C GLY A 295 -55.04 -6.88 30.20
N GLY A 296 -55.14 -7.91 29.35
CA GLY A 296 -56.38 -8.67 29.15
C GLY A 296 -56.83 -8.76 27.70
N GLY A 297 -56.28 -9.71 26.93
CA GLY A 297 -56.93 -10.11 25.67
C GLY A 297 -56.15 -11.02 24.74
N ALA A 298 -54.82 -10.89 24.64
CA ALA A 298 -54.08 -11.51 23.54
C ALA A 298 -53.21 -12.71 23.96
N LEU A 299 -53.72 -13.59 24.83
CA LEU A 299 -53.00 -14.78 25.30
C LEU A 299 -53.25 -16.06 24.46
N SER A 300 -53.88 -15.95 23.28
CA SER A 300 -54.20 -17.12 22.44
C SER A 300 -53.60 -17.08 21.02
N TRP A 301 -52.81 -16.06 20.68
CA TRP A 301 -52.20 -15.92 19.35
C TRP A 301 -50.68 -15.66 19.43
N LEU A 302 -50.03 -16.34 20.37
CA LEU A 302 -48.57 -16.34 20.51
C LEU A 302 -48.06 -17.74 20.88
N MET A 303 -48.51 -18.77 20.16
CA MET A 303 -47.97 -20.13 20.26
C MET A 303 -47.70 -20.78 18.91
N LEU A 304 -47.69 -19.99 17.83
CA LEU A 304 -47.36 -20.42 16.47
C LEU A 304 -46.56 -19.30 15.79
N GLN A 305 -45.35 -19.02 16.28
CA GLN A 305 -44.29 -18.48 15.44
C GLN A 305 -43.14 -19.48 15.45
N PRO A 306 -42.56 -19.81 14.29
CA PRO A 306 -41.38 -20.67 14.24
C PRO A 306 -40.24 -19.99 15.01
N GLN A 307 -39.50 -20.77 15.80
CA GLN A 307 -38.22 -20.30 16.33
C GLN A 307 -37.31 -19.95 15.16
N GLU A 308 -36.98 -18.67 14.98
CA GLU A 308 -35.74 -18.31 14.31
C GLU A 308 -34.61 -18.77 15.22
N THR A 309 -34.00 -19.88 14.84
CA THR A 309 -32.75 -20.36 15.39
C THR A 309 -31.70 -19.27 15.22
N SER A 310 -31.13 -18.77 16.33
CA SER A 310 -29.81 -18.15 16.28
C SER A 310 -28.84 -19.16 15.66
N PRO A 311 -28.13 -18.83 14.57
CA PRO A 311 -27.10 -19.71 14.07
C PRO A 311 -25.92 -19.69 15.05
N GLU A 312 -25.63 -20.86 15.62
CA GLU A 312 -24.27 -21.25 15.94
C GLU A 312 -23.35 -20.94 14.75
N VAL A 313 -22.12 -20.53 15.05
CA VAL A 313 -21.05 -20.15 14.12
C VAL A 313 -20.87 -21.22 13.02
N GLY A 314 -21.60 -21.04 11.93
CA GLY A 314 -21.33 -21.60 10.62
C GLY A 314 -20.76 -20.49 9.74
N ASN A 315 -19.87 -20.85 8.81
CA ASN A 315 -19.26 -19.90 7.87
C ASN A 315 -20.32 -18.95 7.30
N PRO A 316 -20.08 -17.62 7.32
CA PRO A 316 -21.06 -16.67 6.80
C PRO A 316 -21.36 -16.98 5.33
N ALA A 317 -22.62 -16.87 4.92
CA ALA A 317 -23.11 -17.34 3.62
C ALA A 317 -22.36 -16.81 2.38
N TRP A 318 -21.67 -15.66 2.51
CA TRP A 318 -20.81 -15.13 1.45
C TRP A 318 -19.51 -15.94 1.24
N GLU A 319 -19.00 -16.66 2.25
CA GLU A 319 -17.83 -17.55 2.10
C GLU A 319 -18.15 -18.69 1.15
N VAL A 320 -19.37 -19.26 1.26
CA VAL A 320 -19.87 -20.30 0.36
C VAL A 320 -20.05 -19.74 -1.06
N MET A 321 -20.55 -18.50 -1.20
CA MET A 321 -20.65 -17.84 -2.51
C MET A 321 -19.27 -17.64 -3.16
N LEU A 322 -18.24 -17.24 -2.41
CA LEU A 322 -16.89 -17.10 -2.94
C LEU A 322 -16.30 -18.43 -3.43
N GLU A 323 -16.69 -19.55 -2.82
CA GLU A 323 -16.30 -20.90 -3.25
C GLU A 323 -17.05 -21.35 -4.53
N ASP A 324 -18.29 -20.90 -4.73
CA ASP A 324 -19.13 -21.20 -5.91
C ASP A 324 -18.97 -20.19 -7.06
N ALA A 325 -18.28 -19.08 -6.83
CA ALA A 325 -18.11 -18.00 -7.79
C ALA A 325 -17.30 -18.44 -9.04
N ALA A 326 -18.00 -19.01 -10.02
CA ALA A 326 -17.41 -19.33 -11.31
C ALA A 326 -17.19 -18.06 -12.14
N ALA A 327 -16.10 -18.01 -12.91
CA ALA A 327 -15.76 -16.86 -13.75
C ALA A 327 -16.89 -16.40 -14.69
N GLY A 328 -17.71 -17.35 -15.19
CA GLY A 328 -18.86 -17.05 -16.04
C GLY A 328 -19.92 -16.13 -15.41
N SER A 329 -20.07 -16.19 -14.07
CA SER A 329 -21.00 -15.33 -13.36
C SER A 329 -20.58 -13.86 -13.40
N ALA A 330 -19.30 -13.57 -13.16
CA ALA A 330 -18.78 -12.20 -13.16
C ALA A 330 -18.87 -11.54 -14.56
N TRP A 331 -18.62 -12.30 -15.64
CA TRP A 331 -18.81 -11.81 -17.00
C TRP A 331 -20.27 -11.48 -17.30
N THR A 332 -21.20 -12.28 -16.77
CA THR A 332 -22.64 -12.06 -16.94
C THR A 332 -23.07 -10.78 -16.25
N GLU A 333 -22.62 -10.54 -15.01
CA GLU A 333 -22.94 -9.32 -14.26
C GLU A 333 -22.35 -8.07 -14.93
N MET A 334 -21.13 -8.16 -15.45
CA MET A 334 -20.50 -7.06 -16.21
C MET A 334 -21.23 -6.76 -17.53
N ALA A 335 -21.62 -7.79 -18.27
CA ALA A 335 -22.39 -7.62 -19.51
C ALA A 335 -23.76 -6.98 -19.23
N ALA A 336 -24.40 -7.29 -18.10
CA ALA A 336 -25.70 -6.74 -17.71
C ALA A 336 -25.70 -5.21 -17.52
N LEU A 337 -24.54 -4.60 -17.34
CA LEU A 337 -24.39 -3.14 -17.26
C LEU A 337 -24.65 -2.44 -18.60
N TRP A 338 -24.48 -3.16 -19.72
CA TRP A 338 -24.41 -2.57 -21.05
C TRP A 338 -25.43 -3.24 -21.99
N PRO A 339 -26.48 -2.51 -22.42
CA PRO A 339 -27.49 -3.07 -23.31
C PRO A 339 -26.88 -3.60 -24.62
N GLY A 340 -27.07 -4.88 -24.90
CA GLY A 340 -26.64 -5.52 -26.15
C GLY A 340 -25.29 -6.23 -26.09
N ILE A 341 -24.55 -6.15 -24.98
CA ILE A 341 -23.30 -6.89 -24.76
C ILE A 341 -23.60 -8.23 -24.09
N LYS A 342 -22.97 -9.31 -24.55
CA LYS A 342 -23.09 -10.66 -23.96
C LYS A 342 -21.91 -11.00 -23.06
N ALA A 343 -22.12 -11.96 -22.17
CA ALA A 343 -21.10 -12.44 -21.24
C ALA A 343 -19.88 -13.02 -21.99
N GLU A 344 -20.09 -13.70 -23.13
CA GLU A 344 -19.00 -14.25 -23.94
C GLU A 344 -18.11 -13.14 -24.52
N GLU A 345 -18.71 -12.05 -25.01
CA GLU A 345 -17.99 -10.91 -25.58
C GLU A 345 -17.11 -10.22 -24.52
N VAL A 346 -17.60 -10.10 -23.28
CA VAL A 346 -16.80 -9.59 -22.15
C VAL A 346 -15.65 -10.53 -21.83
N ALA A 347 -15.89 -11.83 -21.81
CA ALA A 347 -14.84 -12.82 -21.52
C ALA A 347 -13.75 -12.83 -22.59
N GLU A 348 -14.10 -12.75 -23.88
CA GLU A 348 -13.17 -12.64 -25.01
C GLU A 348 -12.35 -11.35 -24.92
N ALA A 349 -13.01 -10.20 -24.74
CA ALA A 349 -12.34 -8.91 -24.59
C ALA A 349 -11.36 -8.88 -23.41
N CYS A 350 -11.77 -9.40 -22.24
CA CYS A 350 -10.92 -9.45 -21.04
C CYS A 350 -9.83 -10.53 -21.09
N SER A 351 -9.91 -11.46 -22.05
CA SER A 351 -8.84 -12.43 -22.32
C SER A 351 -7.82 -11.91 -23.35
N GLY A 352 -8.01 -10.70 -23.87
CA GLY A 352 -7.11 -10.02 -24.80
C GLY A 352 -7.48 -10.19 -26.28
N GLU A 353 -8.70 -10.64 -26.58
CA GLU A 353 -9.22 -10.64 -27.96
C GLU A 353 -9.83 -9.28 -28.34
N ASP A 354 -9.67 -8.88 -29.59
CA ASP A 354 -10.26 -7.63 -30.11
C ASP A 354 -11.75 -7.85 -30.41
N VAL A 355 -12.62 -7.31 -29.57
CA VAL A 355 -14.07 -7.33 -29.74
C VAL A 355 -14.55 -5.97 -30.23
N GLU A 356 -15.25 -5.93 -31.36
CA GLU A 356 -15.71 -4.66 -31.94
C GLU A 356 -16.71 -3.96 -31.00
N GLY A 357 -16.40 -2.72 -30.63
CA GLY A 357 -17.27 -1.89 -29.78
C GLY A 357 -17.15 -2.15 -28.27
N LEU A 358 -16.23 -3.01 -27.83
CA LEU A 358 -16.02 -3.33 -26.42
C LEU A 358 -14.52 -3.33 -26.10
N ALA A 359 -14.12 -2.60 -25.05
CA ALA A 359 -12.78 -2.70 -24.49
C ALA A 359 -12.83 -3.37 -23.12
N CYS A 360 -11.77 -4.11 -22.78
CA CYS A 360 -11.51 -4.53 -21.41
C CYS A 360 -10.10 -4.13 -21.01
N LEU A 361 -9.97 -3.45 -19.87
CA LEU A 361 -8.69 -3.11 -19.27
C LEU A 361 -8.40 -3.99 -18.08
N GLN A 362 -7.21 -4.56 -18.09
CA GLN A 362 -6.60 -5.13 -16.91
C GLN A 362 -5.75 -4.07 -16.22
N LEU A 363 -6.22 -3.64 -15.05
CA LEU A 363 -5.56 -2.63 -14.22
C LEU A 363 -5.07 -3.27 -12.92
N ARG A 364 -4.17 -2.57 -12.23
CA ARG A 364 -3.70 -2.97 -10.90
C ARG A 364 -3.76 -1.81 -9.94
N GLY A 365 -4.42 -1.99 -8.79
CA GLY A 365 -4.59 -0.96 -7.78
C GLY A 365 -5.04 -1.50 -6.43
N ASN A 366 -5.22 -0.62 -5.45
CA ASN A 366 -5.76 -0.94 -4.13
C ASN A 366 -7.22 -0.46 -4.01
N TRP A 367 -7.85 -0.55 -2.84
CA TRP A 367 -9.23 -0.07 -2.68
C TRP A 367 -9.41 1.43 -2.93
N SER A 368 -8.41 2.27 -2.61
CA SER A 368 -8.45 3.69 -2.93
C SER A 368 -8.55 3.90 -4.43
N PHE A 369 -7.80 3.13 -5.21
CA PHE A 369 -7.89 3.17 -6.68
C PHE A 369 -9.26 2.72 -7.20
N VAL A 370 -9.89 1.73 -6.56
CA VAL A 370 -11.25 1.29 -6.92
C VAL A 370 -12.29 2.38 -6.61
N GLU A 371 -12.15 3.05 -5.48
CA GLU A 371 -12.98 4.21 -5.09
C GLU A 371 -12.78 5.38 -6.06
N ASP A 372 -11.54 5.68 -6.44
CA ASP A 372 -11.20 6.76 -7.37
C ASP A 372 -11.70 6.47 -8.80
N ILE A 373 -11.69 5.20 -9.22
CA ILE A 373 -12.27 4.79 -10.49
C ILE A 373 -13.79 4.87 -10.45
N ASP A 374 -14.46 4.62 -9.33
CA ASP A 374 -15.93 4.68 -9.17
C ASP A 374 -16.71 3.98 -10.30
N LEU A 375 -16.34 2.74 -10.63
CA LEU A 375 -17.03 1.90 -11.60
C LEU A 375 -17.18 0.48 -11.08
N PRO A 376 -18.32 -0.19 -11.34
CA PRO A 376 -18.43 -1.62 -11.15
C PRO A 376 -17.38 -2.35 -11.99
N LEU A 377 -16.70 -3.29 -11.37
CA LEU A 377 -15.53 -3.94 -11.94
C LEU A 377 -15.43 -5.40 -11.50
N ILE A 378 -14.56 -6.16 -12.13
CA ILE A 378 -14.31 -7.55 -11.76
C ILE A 378 -12.99 -7.63 -11.00
N LEU A 379 -13.03 -8.17 -9.79
CA LEU A 379 -11.85 -8.48 -9.00
C LEU A 379 -11.33 -9.87 -9.37
N ARG A 380 -10.02 -10.00 -9.57
CA ARG A 380 -9.38 -11.31 -9.75
C ARG A 380 -8.76 -11.76 -8.44
N LEU A 381 -9.34 -12.81 -7.85
CA LEU A 381 -8.87 -13.38 -6.59
C LEU A 381 -7.77 -14.44 -6.82
N VAL A 382 -6.88 -14.59 -5.85
CA VAL A 382 -5.66 -15.40 -5.86
C VAL A 382 -5.81 -16.56 -4.88
N GLU A 383 -6.71 -17.49 -5.17
CA GLU A 383 -6.78 -18.84 -4.58
C GLU A 383 -7.21 -19.82 -5.68
N PRO A 384 -6.92 -21.13 -5.61
CA PRO A 384 -7.36 -22.09 -6.62
C PRO A 384 -8.82 -22.53 -6.37
N PRO A 385 -9.71 -22.46 -7.37
CA PRO A 385 -9.52 -21.88 -8.71
C PRO A 385 -9.58 -20.34 -8.68
N ALA A 386 -8.82 -19.68 -9.56
CA ALA A 386 -8.82 -18.22 -9.68
C ALA A 386 -10.24 -17.72 -9.97
N THR A 387 -10.82 -17.05 -8.99
CA THR A 387 -12.21 -16.60 -9.01
C THR A 387 -12.27 -15.18 -9.55
N HIS A 388 -13.12 -14.95 -10.56
CA HIS A 388 -13.53 -13.60 -10.94
C HIS A 388 -14.82 -13.30 -10.18
N VAL A 389 -14.84 -12.20 -9.43
CA VAL A 389 -16.03 -11.74 -8.71
C VAL A 389 -16.40 -10.34 -9.16
N PHE A 390 -17.69 -10.10 -9.38
CA PHE A 390 -18.17 -8.80 -9.78
C PHE A 390 -18.41 -7.92 -8.57
N LEU A 391 -17.75 -6.77 -8.54
CA LEU A 391 -17.88 -5.73 -7.54
C LEU A 391 -18.95 -4.74 -8.00
N ALA A 392 -20.12 -4.78 -7.37
CA ALA A 392 -21.23 -3.89 -7.66
C ALA A 392 -21.20 -2.60 -6.82
N GLY A 393 -20.57 -2.64 -5.65
CA GLY A 393 -20.54 -1.51 -4.72
C GLY A 393 -19.40 -1.57 -3.74
N ILE A 394 -19.08 -0.42 -3.17
CA ILE A 394 -17.98 -0.25 -2.24
C ILE A 394 -18.41 0.70 -1.12
N ASN A 395 -18.38 0.20 0.12
CA ASN A 395 -18.69 0.94 1.34
C ASN A 395 -17.47 0.94 2.25
N ARG A 396 -17.40 1.80 3.26
CA ARG A 396 -16.16 2.00 4.05
C ARG A 396 -15.50 0.72 4.56
N ASN A 397 -16.30 -0.24 5.05
CA ASN A 397 -15.79 -1.49 5.64
C ASN A 397 -16.09 -2.74 4.80
N ASP A 398 -17.07 -2.66 3.91
CA ASP A 398 -17.58 -3.79 3.14
C ASP A 398 -17.60 -3.46 1.65
N VAL A 399 -17.59 -4.49 0.84
CA VAL A 399 -17.92 -4.41 -0.57
C VAL A 399 -19.21 -5.16 -0.85
N ILE A 400 -19.89 -4.77 -1.92
CA ILE A 400 -21.06 -5.46 -2.43
C ILE A 400 -20.60 -6.27 -3.63
N LEU A 401 -20.53 -7.59 -3.45
CA LEU A 401 -20.28 -8.53 -4.55
C LEU A 401 -21.61 -9.01 -5.10
N ARG A 402 -21.79 -8.96 -6.42
CA ARG A 402 -22.97 -9.54 -7.07
C ARG A 402 -22.62 -10.86 -7.71
N HIS A 403 -23.43 -11.87 -7.42
CA HIS A 403 -23.30 -13.21 -8.00
C HIS A 403 -24.67 -13.83 -8.22
N GLY A 404 -24.98 -14.19 -9.47
CA GLY A 404 -26.26 -14.80 -9.83
C GLY A 404 -27.45 -13.86 -9.64
N GLY A 405 -27.23 -12.55 -9.81
CA GLY A 405 -28.23 -11.50 -9.58
C GLY A 405 -28.51 -11.18 -8.10
N GLN A 406 -27.80 -11.80 -7.16
CA GLN A 406 -27.92 -11.51 -5.73
C GLN A 406 -26.71 -10.73 -5.22
N ASP A 407 -26.98 -9.72 -4.38
CA ASP A 407 -25.97 -8.90 -3.73
C ASP A 407 -25.54 -9.48 -2.37
N TRP A 408 -24.23 -9.54 -2.18
CA TRP A 408 -23.58 -10.05 -0.98
C TRP A 408 -22.68 -8.99 -0.40
N ARG A 409 -22.96 -8.58 0.84
CA ARG A 409 -22.07 -7.68 1.58
C ARG A 409 -20.93 -8.49 2.18
N VAL A 410 -19.70 -8.18 1.77
CA VAL A 410 -18.49 -8.89 2.16
C VAL A 410 -17.49 -7.92 2.77
N PRO A 411 -16.96 -8.17 3.97
CA PRO A 411 -15.95 -7.29 4.56
C PRO A 411 -14.70 -7.20 3.69
N ARG A 412 -14.19 -5.98 3.47
CA ARG A 412 -12.98 -5.73 2.65
C ARG A 412 -11.80 -6.58 3.12
N SER A 413 -11.63 -6.69 4.45
CA SER A 413 -10.59 -7.49 5.11
C SER A 413 -10.59 -8.98 4.72
N ARG A 414 -11.73 -9.51 4.26
CA ARG A 414 -11.85 -10.89 3.78
C ARG A 414 -11.35 -11.05 2.35
N LEU A 415 -11.51 -10.01 1.54
CA LEU A 415 -10.97 -9.97 0.19
C LEU A 415 -9.49 -9.54 0.17
N ASP A 416 -9.02 -8.73 1.11
CA ASP A 416 -7.60 -8.29 1.18
C ASP A 416 -6.60 -9.46 1.18
N ARG A 417 -6.98 -10.58 1.80
CA ARG A 417 -6.15 -11.79 1.84
C ARG A 417 -6.09 -12.52 0.50
N ARG A 418 -7.09 -12.32 -0.35
CA ARG A 418 -7.31 -13.05 -1.62
C ARG A 418 -7.12 -12.18 -2.84
N TRP A 419 -7.18 -10.86 -2.74
CA TRP A 419 -7.07 -9.93 -3.86
C TRP A 419 -5.73 -9.20 -3.81
N ARG A 420 -4.91 -9.33 -4.86
CA ARG A 420 -3.58 -8.70 -4.96
C ARG A 420 -3.57 -7.41 -5.78
N GLY A 421 -4.76 -6.83 -5.96
CA GLY A 421 -4.97 -5.58 -6.68
C GLY A 421 -5.33 -5.72 -8.16
N ASP A 422 -5.47 -6.94 -8.69
CA ASP A 422 -5.82 -7.16 -10.10
C ASP A 422 -7.30 -6.90 -10.33
N VAL A 423 -7.63 -5.99 -11.24
CA VAL A 423 -9.01 -5.66 -11.63
C VAL A 423 -9.20 -5.68 -13.13
N LEU A 424 -10.40 -6.00 -13.55
CA LEU A 424 -10.83 -5.95 -14.94
C LEU A 424 -12.03 -5.01 -15.05
N VAL A 425 -11.94 -4.05 -15.97
CA VAL A 425 -13.04 -3.11 -16.27
C VAL A 425 -13.37 -3.26 -17.74
N ALA A 426 -14.62 -3.61 -18.05
CA ALA A 426 -15.10 -3.71 -19.42
C ALA A 426 -16.18 -2.66 -19.69
N TRP A 427 -16.06 -1.95 -20.80
CA TRP A 427 -17.02 -0.92 -21.20
C TRP A 427 -17.11 -0.78 -22.72
N PRO A 428 -18.23 -0.23 -23.23
CA PRO A 428 -18.36 0.10 -24.64
C PRO A 428 -17.30 1.11 -25.06
N ASP A 429 -16.48 0.75 -26.04
CA ASP A 429 -15.37 1.58 -26.47
C ASP A 429 -15.18 1.52 -27.99
N THR A 430 -14.85 2.66 -28.58
CA THR A 430 -14.69 2.79 -30.04
C THR A 430 -13.38 2.20 -30.57
N GLY A 431 -12.42 1.86 -29.70
CA GLY A 431 -11.08 1.41 -30.06
C GLY A 431 -10.15 2.50 -30.63
N VAL A 432 -10.67 3.69 -30.94
CA VAL A 432 -9.92 4.78 -31.58
C VAL A 432 -8.88 5.35 -30.62
N VAL A 433 -7.61 5.38 -31.02
CA VAL A 433 -6.53 6.05 -30.29
C VAL A 433 -6.35 7.46 -30.84
N LEU A 434 -6.32 8.48 -29.96
CA LEU A 434 -6.09 9.88 -30.37
C LEU A 434 -4.74 10.38 -29.87
N LYS A 435 -4.02 11.11 -30.71
CA LYS A 435 -2.72 11.71 -30.40
C LYS A 435 -2.56 13.08 -31.06
N GLN A 436 -1.47 13.76 -30.71
CA GLN A 436 -1.12 15.05 -31.32
C GLN A 436 -1.14 14.99 -32.85
N GLY A 437 -1.81 15.97 -33.46
CA GLY A 437 -2.03 16.09 -34.90
C GLY A 437 -3.34 15.47 -35.40
N ASP A 438 -4.04 14.68 -34.59
CA ASP A 438 -5.35 14.17 -34.95
C ASP A 438 -6.41 15.28 -34.94
N SER A 439 -7.46 15.09 -35.74
CA SER A 439 -8.61 16.00 -35.75
C SER A 439 -9.93 15.26 -35.98
N GLY A 440 -11.00 15.81 -35.42
CA GLY A 440 -12.36 15.29 -35.64
C GLY A 440 -13.30 15.46 -34.45
N ALA A 441 -14.51 14.94 -34.61
CA ALA A 441 -15.57 15.06 -33.61
C ALA A 441 -15.21 14.37 -32.27
N LEU A 442 -14.44 13.28 -32.31
CA LEU A 442 -14.02 12.57 -31.10
C LEU A 442 -13.02 13.39 -30.28
N VAL A 443 -12.06 14.07 -30.93
CA VAL A 443 -11.13 15.01 -30.26
C VAL A 443 -11.91 16.12 -29.56
N GLN A 444 -12.86 16.73 -30.26
CA GLN A 444 -13.70 17.77 -29.69
C GLN A 444 -14.50 17.25 -28.48
N ARG A 445 -15.02 16.01 -28.56
CA ARG A 445 -15.72 15.38 -27.44
C ARG A 445 -14.78 15.16 -26.24
N MET A 446 -13.56 14.66 -26.46
CA MET A 446 -12.58 14.48 -25.39
C MET A 446 -12.21 15.81 -24.73
N LYS A 447 -11.98 16.87 -25.50
CA LYS A 447 -11.72 18.22 -24.95
C LYS A 447 -12.89 18.74 -24.10
N ARG A 448 -14.15 18.43 -24.46
CA ARG A 448 -15.32 18.79 -23.63
C ARG A 448 -15.33 18.06 -22.29
N LEU A 449 -14.95 16.79 -22.28
CA LEU A 449 -14.86 15.99 -21.05
C LEU A 449 -13.69 16.47 -20.19
N ALA A 450 -12.54 16.73 -20.80
CA ALA A 450 -11.37 17.30 -20.16
C ALA A 450 -11.67 18.65 -19.48
N ALA A 451 -12.47 19.51 -20.10
CA ALA A 451 -12.88 20.78 -19.54
C ALA A 451 -13.80 20.66 -18.30
N GLN A 452 -14.35 19.47 -18.05
CA GLN A 452 -15.19 19.14 -16.88
C GLN A 452 -14.44 18.29 -15.85
N SER A 453 -13.17 17.95 -16.10
CA SER A 453 -12.37 17.11 -15.22
C SER A 453 -11.85 17.93 -14.04
N GLU A 454 -12.10 17.47 -12.82
CA GLU A 454 -11.51 18.01 -11.59
C GLU A 454 -10.27 17.18 -11.18
N PRO A 455 -9.28 17.75 -10.44
CA PRO A 455 -9.19 19.13 -9.96
C PRO A 455 -8.60 20.14 -10.97
N GLU A 456 -8.06 19.66 -12.10
CA GLU A 456 -7.35 20.50 -13.08
C GLU A 456 -8.00 20.37 -14.48
N PRO A 457 -9.09 21.12 -14.76
CA PRO A 457 -9.80 21.03 -16.03
C PRO A 457 -8.97 21.57 -17.18
N TRP A 458 -9.24 21.07 -18.39
CA TRP A 458 -8.71 21.67 -19.61
C TRP A 458 -9.28 23.08 -19.81
N THR A 459 -8.40 24.07 -19.88
CA THR A 459 -8.79 25.50 -20.02
C THR A 459 -8.59 26.06 -21.43
N GLY A 460 -8.08 25.28 -22.37
CA GLY A 460 -7.89 25.70 -23.76
C GLY A 460 -9.15 25.55 -24.61
N ASP A 461 -9.03 25.86 -25.90
CA ASP A 461 -10.16 25.79 -26.83
C ASP A 461 -10.66 24.35 -27.02
N VAL A 462 -11.99 24.19 -27.07
CA VAL A 462 -12.68 22.91 -27.32
C VAL A 462 -12.99 22.77 -28.81
N ASP A 463 -11.94 22.89 -29.62
CA ASP A 463 -12.00 22.69 -31.07
C ASP A 463 -11.83 21.21 -31.44
N ALA A 464 -11.83 20.92 -32.74
CA ALA A 464 -11.69 19.55 -33.24
C ALA A 464 -10.23 19.12 -33.41
N ASN A 465 -9.24 19.89 -32.95
CA ASN A 465 -7.82 19.63 -33.21
C ASN A 465 -7.11 19.15 -31.95
N TYR A 466 -6.25 18.15 -32.08
CA TYR A 466 -5.42 17.66 -30.98
C TYR A 466 -4.05 18.34 -31.06
N ASP A 467 -3.95 19.50 -30.43
CA ASP A 467 -2.75 20.34 -30.41
C ASP A 467 -1.76 19.95 -29.29
N GLU A 468 -0.56 20.53 -29.34
CA GLU A 468 0.52 20.28 -28.37
C GLU A 468 0.07 20.57 -26.94
N ALA A 469 -0.62 21.70 -26.74
CA ALA A 469 -1.12 22.09 -25.42
C ALA A 469 -2.12 21.07 -24.84
N PHE A 470 -2.99 20.50 -25.67
CA PHE A 470 -3.90 19.44 -25.20
C PHE A 470 -3.17 18.12 -24.95
N SER A 471 -2.14 17.81 -25.74
CA SER A 471 -1.25 16.65 -25.49
C SER A 471 -0.55 16.76 -24.14
N ASP A 472 -0.02 17.94 -23.80
CA ASP A 472 0.62 18.19 -22.50
C ASP A 472 -0.38 18.08 -21.35
N TRP A 473 -1.61 18.58 -21.54
CA TRP A 473 -2.66 18.43 -20.54
C TRP A 473 -3.04 16.95 -20.34
N VAL A 474 -3.13 16.17 -21.42
CA VAL A 474 -3.40 14.72 -21.34
C VAL A 474 -2.27 13.99 -20.63
N ALA A 475 -1.00 14.32 -20.90
CA ALA A 475 0.13 13.76 -20.17
C ALA A 475 0.05 14.08 -18.67
N ALA A 476 -0.25 15.33 -18.31
CA ALA A 476 -0.45 15.72 -16.91
C ALA A 476 -1.63 14.97 -16.27
N PHE A 477 -2.75 14.80 -16.98
CA PHE A 477 -3.89 14.00 -16.55
C PHE A 477 -3.49 12.54 -16.30
N GLN A 478 -2.78 11.92 -17.24
CA GLN A 478 -2.29 10.55 -17.10
C GLN A 478 -1.40 10.41 -15.86
N ARG A 479 -0.46 11.33 -15.64
CA ARG A 479 0.39 11.33 -14.45
C ARG A 479 -0.41 11.38 -13.14
N ARG A 480 -1.43 12.24 -13.06
CA ARG A 480 -2.29 12.38 -11.87
C ARG A 480 -3.11 11.11 -11.58
N HIS A 481 -3.53 10.39 -12.63
CA HIS A 481 -4.31 9.16 -12.52
C HIS A 481 -3.46 7.87 -12.57
N GLY A 482 -2.12 7.98 -12.53
CA GLY A 482 -1.22 6.82 -12.56
C GLY A 482 -1.25 6.03 -13.87
N LEU A 483 -1.62 6.67 -14.98
CA LEU A 483 -1.63 6.11 -16.33
C LEU A 483 -0.28 6.33 -17.02
N ASN A 484 -0.08 5.67 -18.17
CA ASN A 484 1.11 5.90 -19.01
C ASN A 484 1.14 7.35 -19.50
N GLU A 485 2.20 8.09 -19.15
CA GLU A 485 2.36 9.51 -19.47
C GLU A 485 2.92 9.69 -20.88
N ASP A 486 2.07 9.51 -21.89
CA ASP A 486 2.44 9.59 -23.31
C ASP A 486 1.70 10.68 -24.09
N GLY A 487 0.76 11.37 -23.46
CA GLY A 487 -0.07 12.39 -24.11
C GLY A 487 -1.03 11.81 -25.15
N VAL A 488 -1.25 10.49 -25.16
CA VAL A 488 -2.11 9.76 -26.08
C VAL A 488 -3.40 9.32 -25.37
N ILE A 489 -4.55 9.63 -25.95
CA ILE A 489 -5.84 9.15 -25.45
C ILE A 489 -6.08 7.73 -25.97
N GLY A 490 -5.55 6.75 -25.23
CA GLY A 490 -5.87 5.32 -25.37
C GLY A 490 -7.07 4.89 -24.54
N PRO A 491 -7.40 3.58 -24.51
CA PRO A 491 -8.56 3.05 -23.77
C PRO A 491 -8.55 3.43 -22.28
N ALA A 492 -7.39 3.37 -21.62
CA ALA A 492 -7.27 3.75 -20.20
C ALA A 492 -7.55 5.24 -19.98
N THR A 493 -6.98 6.12 -20.80
CA THR A 493 -7.25 7.55 -20.72
C THR A 493 -8.73 7.86 -20.93
N ARG A 494 -9.41 7.16 -21.87
CA ARG A 494 -10.86 7.33 -22.10
C ARG A 494 -11.73 6.85 -20.94
N LEU A 495 -11.35 5.75 -20.30
CA LEU A 495 -12.08 5.22 -19.15
C LEU A 495 -12.13 6.24 -17.99
N PHE A 496 -10.99 6.89 -17.75
CA PHE A 496 -10.88 7.93 -16.72
C PHE A 496 -11.50 9.27 -17.17
N LEU A 497 -11.34 9.62 -18.45
CA LEU A 497 -11.90 10.82 -19.06
C LEU A 497 -13.34 10.59 -19.54
N ARG A 498 -14.25 10.30 -18.61
CA ARG A 498 -15.65 9.98 -18.87
C ARG A 498 -16.62 11.11 -18.47
N ALA A 499 -17.84 11.08 -19.02
CA ALA A 499 -18.88 12.05 -18.67
C ALA A 499 -19.54 11.69 -17.32
N PRO A 500 -19.71 12.63 -16.37
CA PRO A 500 -20.40 12.39 -15.10
C PRO A 500 -21.88 11.99 -15.22
N HIS A 501 -22.47 12.11 -16.42
CA HIS A 501 -23.91 11.95 -16.67
C HIS A 501 -24.23 11.08 -17.90
N GLU A 502 -23.23 10.43 -18.51
CA GLU A 502 -23.56 9.27 -19.34
C GLU A 502 -24.07 8.18 -18.40
N SER A 503 -25.01 7.34 -18.86
CA SER A 503 -25.57 6.23 -18.09
C SER A 503 -24.53 5.13 -17.86
N VAL A 504 -23.43 5.51 -17.22
CA VAL A 504 -22.32 4.70 -16.82
C VAL A 504 -22.66 4.24 -15.41
N PRO A 505 -22.76 2.93 -15.18
CA PRO A 505 -22.98 2.40 -13.85
C PRO A 505 -21.87 2.89 -12.92
N MET A 506 -22.25 3.39 -11.74
CA MET A 506 -21.33 3.76 -10.67
C MET A 506 -21.33 2.67 -9.61
N LEU A 507 -20.29 2.62 -8.77
CA LEU A 507 -20.30 1.70 -7.64
C LEU A 507 -21.42 2.13 -6.69
N LEU A 508 -22.23 1.16 -6.23
CA LEU A 508 -23.23 1.42 -5.21
C LEU A 508 -22.52 1.89 -3.93
N THR A 509 -23.00 3.00 -3.36
CA THR A 509 -22.51 3.55 -2.09
C THR A 509 -23.62 3.51 -1.02
N ASP A 510 -23.28 3.79 0.24
CA ASP A 510 -24.20 3.69 1.41
C ASP A 510 -25.54 4.46 1.26
N ASN A 511 -25.68 5.37 0.29
CA ASN A 511 -26.91 6.14 0.04
C ASN A 511 -27.87 5.52 -0.99
N ASP A 512 -27.50 4.45 -1.70
CA ASP A 512 -28.28 3.92 -2.83
C ASP A 512 -29.25 2.79 -2.44
N GLY A 513 -29.38 2.50 -1.14
CA GLY A 513 -30.32 1.52 -0.58
C GLY A 513 -31.41 2.17 0.27
N ALA A 514 -32.47 2.65 -0.37
CA ALA A 514 -33.75 3.02 0.27
C ALA A 514 -34.89 2.16 -0.27
#